data_AF-A0A7S1L1U4-F1
#
_entry.id   AF-A0A7S1L1U4-F1
#
_cell.length_a   1.000
_cell.length_b   1.000
_cell.length_c   1.000
_cell.angle_alpha   90.00
_cell.angle_beta   90.00
_cell.angle_gamma   90.00
#
_symmetry.space_group_name_H-M   'P 1'
#
loop_
_entity.id
_entity.type
_entity.pdbx_description
1 polymer ?
#
loop_
_entity_poly.entity_id
_entity_poly.type
_entity_poly.pdbx_seq_one_letter_code
_entity_poly.pdbx_strand_id
1 'polypeptide(L)'
;QIPGSDLLHDLTRKGVISVTVIFVLAKLVQPLVEQPSGGPVRAPKRQKKTEGGKSASLEWASAEMQGWRPAMEDATCIITSLPTPLASQAFFAVFDGHGGSQVSLIASKEFPKVLGACATNLNKAEDC
;
A
#
# COMPACT_ATOMS: atom_id res chain seq x y z
N GLN A 1 2.36 -26.51 -15.95
CA GLN A 1 3.49 -26.65 -15.01
C GLN A 1 4.65 -25.84 -15.56
N ILE A 2 4.94 -24.70 -14.92
CA ILE A 2 6.23 -24.03 -15.07
C ILE A 2 7.06 -24.51 -13.88
N PRO A 3 8.19 -25.20 -14.09
CA PRO A 3 8.99 -25.74 -13.00
C PRO A 3 9.96 -24.67 -12.49
N GLY A 4 9.98 -24.48 -11.17
CA GLY A 4 11.13 -23.94 -10.44
C GLY A 4 11.29 -22.43 -10.38
N SER A 5 10.65 -21.79 -9.39
CA SER A 5 11.27 -20.71 -8.61
C SER A 5 10.45 -20.38 -7.34
N ASP A 6 10.05 -21.39 -6.57
CA ASP A 6 9.40 -21.23 -5.25
C ASP A 6 10.41 -21.07 -4.09
N LEU A 7 11.61 -20.53 -4.39
CA LEU A 7 12.70 -20.35 -3.42
C LEU A 7 13.02 -18.88 -3.13
N LEU A 8 12.23 -17.93 -3.65
CA LEU A 8 12.37 -16.50 -3.37
C LEU A 8 11.39 -15.98 -2.30
N HIS A 9 10.42 -16.79 -1.87
CA HIS A 9 9.33 -16.33 -1.01
C HIS A 9 9.52 -16.67 0.49
N ASP A 10 10.67 -17.21 0.88
CA ASP A 10 10.93 -17.69 2.26
C ASP A 10 12.22 -17.12 2.91
N LEU A 11 12.83 -16.09 2.32
CA LEU A 11 14.03 -15.43 2.88
C LEU A 11 13.76 -14.07 3.56
N THR A 12 12.51 -13.61 3.63
CA THR A 12 12.16 -12.34 4.31
C THR A 12 11.82 -12.51 5.79
N ARG A 13 11.95 -13.71 6.35
CA ARG A 13 11.60 -14.02 7.76
C ARG A 13 12.82 -14.23 8.69
N LYS A 14 13.88 -13.44 8.55
CA LYS A 14 14.89 -13.26 9.62
C LYS A 14 15.33 -11.80 9.65
N GLY A 15 15.03 -11.12 10.75
CA GLY A 15 15.30 -9.70 10.95
C GLY A 15 16.79 -9.37 10.83
N VAL A 16 17.11 -8.52 9.87
CA VAL A 16 18.38 -7.81 9.75
C VAL A 16 18.05 -6.32 9.81
N ILE A 17 18.41 -5.64 10.91
CA ILE A 17 18.44 -4.18 10.94
C ILE A 17 19.79 -3.77 10.34
N SER A 18 19.85 -3.67 9.01
CA SER A 18 20.99 -3.04 8.34
C SER A 18 20.75 -1.53 8.33
N VAL A 19 21.41 -0.79 9.23
CA VAL A 19 21.52 0.66 9.11
C VAL A 19 22.57 0.95 8.06
N THR A 20 22.18 0.94 6.79
CA THR A 20 23.06 1.35 5.69
C THR A 20 22.94 2.85 5.49
N VAL A 21 23.98 3.56 5.91
CA VAL A 21 24.15 4.98 5.69
C VAL A 21 24.63 5.20 4.25
N ILE A 22 23.69 5.27 3.29
CA ILE A 22 23.98 5.61 1.89
C ILE A 22 23.80 7.12 1.72
N PHE A 23 24.80 7.91 2.16
CA PHE A 23 24.84 9.32 1.83
C PHE A 23 25.51 9.52 0.46
N VAL A 24 24.74 10.11 -0.46
CA VAL A 24 25.20 11.03 -1.52
C VAL A 24 25.99 10.45 -2.71
N LEU A 25 26.39 9.18 -2.77
CA LEU A 25 26.99 8.63 -4.00
C LEU A 25 25.98 8.45 -5.15
N ALA A 26 24.71 8.14 -4.84
CA ALA A 26 23.70 7.91 -5.88
C ALA A 26 23.43 9.14 -6.76
N LYS A 27 23.44 10.36 -6.18
CA LYS A 27 23.25 11.61 -6.96
C LYS A 27 24.48 12.01 -7.79
N LEU A 28 25.67 11.59 -7.35
CA LEU A 28 26.94 11.85 -8.05
C LEU A 28 27.18 10.87 -9.21
N VAL A 29 26.70 9.63 -9.10
CA VAL A 29 26.87 8.58 -10.12
C VAL A 29 25.71 8.54 -11.13
N GLN A 30 24.55 9.13 -10.80
CA GLN A 30 23.40 9.19 -11.70
C GLN A 30 23.69 9.73 -13.11
N PRO A 31 24.48 10.81 -13.31
CA PRO A 31 24.79 11.31 -14.66
C PRO A 31 25.76 10.41 -15.45
N LEU A 32 26.42 9.43 -14.83
CA LEU A 32 27.39 8.54 -15.50
C LEU A 32 26.78 7.23 -16.00
N VAL A 33 25.55 6.90 -15.56
CA VAL A 33 24.85 5.65 -15.93
C VAL A 33 23.88 5.85 -17.11
N GLU A 34 23.53 7.09 -17.46
CA GLU A 34 22.73 7.38 -18.65
C GLU A 34 23.62 7.36 -19.92
N GLN A 35 23.88 6.17 -20.44
CA GLN A 35 24.33 6.00 -21.83
C GLN A 35 23.12 6.15 -22.76
N PRO A 36 23.18 6.97 -23.82
CA PRO A 36 22.08 7.14 -24.76
C PRO A 36 21.98 5.89 -25.63
N SER A 37 21.22 4.90 -25.18
CA SER A 37 20.80 3.78 -26.02
C SER A 37 19.39 4.08 -26.54
N GLY A 38 19.25 4.04 -27.86
CA GLY A 38 18.07 4.48 -28.59
C GLY A 38 16.78 3.75 -28.20
N GLY A 39 15.68 4.51 -28.20
CA GLY A 39 14.32 4.07 -27.86
C GLY A 39 13.88 4.53 -26.47
N PRO A 40 12.59 4.85 -26.23
CA PRO A 40 12.13 5.25 -24.90
C PRO A 40 12.27 4.07 -23.94
N VAL A 41 13.35 4.07 -23.15
CA VAL A 41 13.57 3.13 -22.05
C VAL A 41 12.46 3.37 -21.03
N ARG A 42 11.54 2.43 -20.88
CA ARG A 42 10.48 2.48 -19.86
C ARG A 42 11.16 2.41 -18.49
N ALA A 43 11.30 3.55 -17.82
CA ALA A 43 11.78 3.61 -16.45
C ALA A 43 10.62 3.38 -15.45
N PRO A 44 10.87 2.82 -14.27
CA PRO A 44 9.86 2.73 -13.22
C PRO A 44 9.51 4.13 -12.71
N LYS A 45 8.22 4.39 -12.47
CA LYS A 45 7.78 5.59 -11.77
C LYS A 45 8.07 5.43 -10.27
N ARG A 46 9.13 6.10 -9.82
CA ARG A 46 9.64 6.04 -8.43
C ARG A 46 9.09 7.13 -7.51
N GLN A 47 8.23 8.00 -8.03
CA GLN A 47 7.54 9.01 -7.22
C GLN A 47 6.71 8.28 -6.17
N LYS A 48 6.92 8.65 -4.90
CA LYS A 48 6.16 8.10 -3.78
C LYS A 48 5.08 9.09 -3.38
N LYS A 49 3.85 8.61 -3.22
CA LYS A 49 2.81 9.33 -2.49
C LYS A 49 2.85 8.86 -1.06
N THR A 50 3.23 9.73 -0.13
CA THR A 50 3.31 9.42 1.29
C THR A 50 2.29 10.22 2.06
N GLU A 51 1.56 9.56 2.95
CA GLU A 51 0.64 10.21 3.89
C GLU A 51 0.95 9.72 5.30
N GLY A 52 0.51 10.47 6.30
CA GLY A 52 0.69 10.09 7.68
C GLY A 52 -0.21 10.92 8.59
N GLY A 53 -0.40 10.42 9.80
CA GLY A 53 -1.28 11.05 10.76
C GLY A 53 -1.20 10.43 12.14
N LYS A 54 -1.95 11.01 13.07
CA LYS A 54 -2.06 10.55 14.45
C LYS A 54 -3.51 10.60 14.89
N SER A 55 -3.87 9.73 15.82
CA SER A 55 -5.13 9.76 16.56
C SER A 55 -4.84 9.63 18.05
N ALA A 56 -5.88 9.58 18.88
CA ALA A 56 -5.72 9.48 20.33
C ALA A 56 -4.91 8.23 20.77
N SER A 57 -4.98 7.14 20.02
CA SER A 57 -4.42 5.83 20.41
C SER A 57 -3.34 5.29 19.48
N LEU A 58 -3.11 5.89 18.31
CA LEU A 58 -2.12 5.41 17.34
C LEU A 58 -1.55 6.52 16.45
N GLU A 59 -0.36 6.27 15.92
CA GLU A 59 0.26 7.02 14.82
C GLU A 59 0.35 6.11 13.58
N TRP A 60 0.21 6.68 12.38
CA TRP A 60 0.20 5.92 11.14
C TRP A 60 0.94 6.64 10.02
N ALA A 61 1.41 5.86 9.05
CA ALA A 61 2.00 6.35 7.80
C ALA A 61 1.66 5.39 6.66
N SER A 62 1.56 5.92 5.44
CA SER A 62 1.39 5.17 4.20
C SER A 62 2.35 5.68 3.14
N ALA A 63 2.74 4.79 2.22
CA ALA A 63 3.59 5.11 1.08
C ALA A 63 3.18 4.25 -0.12
N GLU A 64 2.85 4.90 -1.23
CA GLU A 64 2.42 4.26 -2.47
C GLU A 64 3.38 4.61 -3.60
N MET A 65 3.64 3.68 -4.51
CA MET A 65 4.52 3.88 -5.66
C MET A 65 4.10 2.98 -6.83
N GLN A 66 3.90 3.55 -8.02
CA GLN A 66 3.48 2.81 -9.22
C GLN A 66 4.54 1.81 -9.71
N GLY A 67 5.82 2.15 -9.62
CA GLY A 67 6.91 1.28 -10.09
C GLY A 67 6.86 1.05 -11.60
N TRP A 68 7.02 -0.20 -12.03
CA TRP A 68 7.11 -0.57 -13.45
C TRP A 68 5.76 -0.71 -14.15
N ARG A 69 4.65 -0.79 -13.39
CA ARG A 69 3.31 -0.99 -13.94
C ARG A 69 2.89 0.20 -14.82
N PRO A 70 2.02 -0.02 -15.83
CA PRO A 70 1.61 1.06 -16.73
C PRO A 70 0.74 2.10 -16.02
N ALA A 71 -0.09 1.65 -15.07
CA ALA A 71 -0.94 2.46 -14.23
C ALA A 71 -0.78 2.06 -12.76
N MET A 72 -1.13 2.96 -11.85
CA MET A 72 -1.32 2.67 -10.44
C MET A 72 -2.74 2.13 -10.25
N GLU A 73 -2.87 0.87 -9.84
CA GLU A 73 -4.17 0.22 -9.67
C GLU A 73 -4.54 0.03 -8.20
N ASP A 74 -3.58 0.13 -7.28
CA ASP A 74 -3.84 0.02 -5.86
C ASP A 74 -4.56 1.26 -5.31
N ALA A 75 -5.34 1.06 -4.25
CA ALA A 75 -5.94 2.13 -3.46
C ALA A 75 -5.76 1.85 -1.97
N THR A 76 -5.53 2.89 -1.17
CA THR A 76 -5.38 2.78 0.28
C THR A 76 -6.60 3.37 0.99
N CYS A 77 -7.02 2.74 2.09
CA CYS A 77 -8.04 3.27 3.00
C CYS A 77 -7.47 3.32 4.42
N ILE A 78 -7.54 4.50 5.04
CA ILE A 78 -7.05 4.74 6.39
C ILE A 78 -8.11 5.50 7.16
N ILE A 79 -8.68 4.85 8.17
CA ILE A 79 -9.70 5.42 9.05
C ILE A 79 -9.27 5.15 10.49
N THR A 80 -8.95 6.20 11.22
CA THR A 80 -8.45 6.08 12.60
C THR A 80 -9.55 5.90 13.64
N SER A 81 -10.81 6.10 13.26
CA SER A 81 -12.00 5.82 14.07
C SER A 81 -13.15 5.50 13.12
N LEU A 82 -13.59 4.24 13.12
CA LEU A 82 -14.70 3.80 12.28
C LEU A 82 -16.03 4.44 12.73
N PRO A 83 -17.05 4.52 11.87
CA PRO A 83 -18.39 4.91 12.30
C PRO A 83 -18.93 3.99 13.41
N THR A 84 -19.78 4.54 14.29
CA THR A 84 -20.55 3.76 15.27
C THR A 84 -21.23 2.56 14.60
N PRO A 85 -21.20 1.36 15.21
CA PRO A 85 -20.78 1.05 16.59
C PRO A 85 -19.27 0.83 16.80
N LEU A 86 -18.44 0.99 15.77
CA LEU A 86 -17.01 0.64 15.81
C LEU A 86 -16.08 1.82 16.11
N ALA A 87 -16.56 2.87 16.81
CA ALA A 87 -15.80 4.12 17.02
C ALA A 87 -14.44 3.95 17.71
N SER A 88 -14.25 2.89 18.50
CA SER A 88 -12.98 2.55 19.14
C SER A 88 -12.01 1.76 18.25
N GLN A 89 -12.43 1.38 17.04
CA GLN A 89 -11.65 0.59 16.10
C GLN A 89 -11.11 1.47 14.98
N ALA A 90 -9.87 1.19 14.58
CA ALA A 90 -9.25 1.76 13.40
C ALA A 90 -9.26 0.74 12.26
N PHE A 91 -9.33 1.22 11.03
CA PHE A 91 -9.36 0.41 9.81
C PHE A 91 -8.28 0.88 8.83
N PHE A 92 -7.44 -0.06 8.41
CA PHE A 92 -6.37 0.14 7.45
C PHE A 92 -6.45 -0.95 6.40
N ALA A 93 -6.50 -0.59 5.13
CA ALA A 93 -6.56 -1.55 4.04
C ALA A 93 -5.84 -1.03 2.79
N VAL A 94 -5.26 -1.97 2.05
CA VAL A 94 -4.71 -1.76 0.71
C VAL A 94 -5.50 -2.66 -0.24
N PHE A 95 -6.02 -2.08 -1.31
CA PHE A 95 -6.82 -2.76 -2.32
C PHE A 95 -5.99 -2.85 -3.60
N ASP A 96 -5.46 -4.02 -3.92
CA ASP A 96 -4.70 -4.28 -5.15
C ASP A 96 -5.67 -4.45 -6.33
N GLY A 97 -5.66 -3.50 -7.26
CA GLY A 97 -6.51 -3.52 -8.45
C GLY A 97 -5.90 -4.37 -9.57
N HIS A 98 -6.74 -5.04 -10.35
CA HIS A 98 -6.29 -5.79 -11.54
C HIS A 98 -7.22 -5.54 -12.72
N GLY A 99 -6.65 -5.06 -13.84
CA GLY A 99 -7.44 -4.75 -15.05
C GLY A 99 -8.17 -3.40 -14.97
N GLY A 100 -7.68 -2.49 -14.13
CA GLY A 100 -8.21 -1.16 -13.87
C GLY A 100 -8.26 -0.82 -12.37
N SER A 101 -8.17 0.47 -12.06
CA SER A 101 -8.22 0.99 -10.67
C SER A 101 -9.63 1.25 -10.14
N GLN A 102 -10.67 1.03 -10.95
CA GLN A 102 -12.04 1.41 -10.56
C GLN A 102 -12.54 0.62 -9.34
N VAL A 103 -12.34 -0.69 -9.32
CA VAL A 103 -12.84 -1.56 -8.24
C VAL A 103 -12.08 -1.31 -6.94
N SER A 104 -10.75 -1.22 -6.99
CA SER A 104 -9.93 -0.90 -5.81
C SER A 104 -10.27 0.48 -5.23
N LEU A 105 -10.50 1.48 -6.09
CA LEU A 105 -10.91 2.83 -5.66
C LEU A 105 -12.32 2.86 -5.06
N ILE A 106 -13.27 2.09 -5.60
CA ILE A 106 -14.61 1.97 -5.02
C ILE A 106 -14.54 1.22 -3.68
N ALA A 107 -13.81 0.11 -3.63
CA ALA A 107 -13.66 -0.68 -2.43
C ALA A 107 -13.04 0.13 -1.28
N SER A 108 -12.00 0.93 -1.56
CA SER A 108 -11.38 1.79 -0.53
C SER A 108 -12.33 2.83 0.07
N LYS A 109 -13.37 3.23 -0.66
CA LYS A 109 -14.37 4.21 -0.22
C LYS A 109 -15.60 3.56 0.44
N GLU A 110 -16.08 2.45 -0.11
CA GLU A 110 -17.36 1.85 0.27
C GLU A 110 -17.21 0.73 1.31
N PHE A 111 -16.10 -0.01 1.31
CA PHE A 111 -15.91 -1.12 2.25
C PHE A 111 -16.06 -0.72 3.73
N PRO A 112 -15.51 0.41 4.20
CA PRO A 112 -15.69 0.82 5.60
C PRO A 112 -17.15 1.08 5.99
N LYS A 113 -17.98 1.54 5.03
CA LYS A 113 -19.40 1.78 5.25
C LYS A 113 -20.16 0.46 5.39
N VAL A 114 -19.85 -0.51 4.52
CA VAL A 114 -20.41 -1.87 4.59
C VAL A 114 -20.02 -2.52 5.91
N LEU A 115 -18.75 -2.38 6.33
CA LEU A 115 -18.28 -2.89 7.62
C LEU A 115 -19.07 -2.29 8.80
N GLY A 116 -19.27 -0.97 8.82
CA GLY A 116 -20.08 -0.31 9.84
C GLY A 116 -21.54 -0.78 9.86
N ALA A 117 -22.14 -0.99 8.67
CA ALA A 117 -23.50 -1.50 8.56
C ALA A 117 -23.62 -2.96 9.06
N CYS A 118 -22.67 -3.82 8.71
CA CYS A 118 -22.61 -5.20 9.20
C CYS A 118 -22.47 -5.25 10.73
N ALA A 119 -21.58 -4.45 11.31
CA ALA A 119 -21.40 -4.37 12.75
C ALA A 119 -22.67 -3.89 13.47
N THR A 120 -23.38 -2.91 12.90
CA THR A 120 -24.67 -2.45 13.44
C THR A 120 -25.70 -3.56 13.47
N ASN A 121 -25.75 -4.41 12.43
CA ASN A 121 -26.71 -5.50 12.34
C ASN A 121 -26.40 -6.65 13.30
N LEU A 122 -25.11 -6.93 13.55
CA LEU A 122 -24.69 -7.94 14.52
C LEU A 122 -25.12 -7.57 15.94
N ASN A 123 -24.87 -6.32 16.36
CA ASN A 123 -25.27 -5.87 17.70
C ASN A 123 -26.78 -5.99 17.93
N LYS A 124 -27.61 -5.72 16.92
CA LYS A 124 -29.07 -5.89 17.02
C LYS A 124 -29.50 -7.35 17.17
N ALA A 125 -28.75 -8.29 16.61
CA ALA A 125 -29.05 -9.72 16.70
C ALA A 125 -28.67 -10.30 18.07
N GLU A 126 -27.71 -9.71 18.78
CA GLU A 126 -27.35 -10.09 20.15
C GLU A 126 -28.34 -9.55 21.20
N ASP A 127 -29.05 -8.46 20.87
CA ASP A 127 -30.07 -7.83 21.74
C ASP A 127 -31.47 -8.49 21.64
N CYS A 128 -31.67 -9.48 20.74
CA CYS A 128 -32.94 -10.18 20.50
C CYS A 128 -32.93 -11.59 21.09
#